data_AF-A0A9X6ABR4-F1
#
_entry.id   AF-A0A9X6ABR4-F1
#
_cell.length_a   1.000
_cell.length_b   1.000
_cell.length_c   1.000
_cell.angle_alpha   90.00
_cell.angle_beta   90.00
_cell.angle_gamma   90.00
#
_symmetry.space_group_name_H-M   'P 1'
#
loop_
_entity.id
_entity.type
_entity.pdbx_description
1 polymer ?
#
loop_
_entity_poly.entity_id
_entity_poly.type
_entity_poly.pdbx_seq_one_letter_code
_entity_poly.pdbx_strand_id
1 'polypeptide(L)'
;KALNPLSVVGQIQGGTPQGLGIAVMEEIIVDPKTAKVRNPSFTDYLIPTILDTPTIPVDVLELADDHAPYGLRGIGEAPTLSSTP
;
A
#
# COMPACT_ATOMS: atom_id res chain seq x y z
N LYS A 1 4.54 -9.25 -19.67
CA LYS A 1 4.90 -10.34 -18.73
C LYS A 1 5.63 -9.76 -17.53
N ALA A 2 5.27 -10.14 -16.32
CA ALA A 2 5.91 -9.67 -15.09
C ALA A 2 7.38 -10.09 -15.07
N LEU A 3 8.27 -9.13 -14.77
CA LEU A 3 9.72 -9.39 -14.69
C LEU A 3 10.05 -10.34 -13.53
N ASN A 4 9.40 -10.13 -12.39
CA ASN A 4 9.47 -11.01 -11.23
C ASN A 4 8.06 -11.18 -10.63
N PRO A 5 7.34 -12.26 -10.97
CA PRO A 5 5.98 -12.50 -10.49
C PRO A 5 5.87 -12.53 -8.96
N LEU A 6 6.87 -13.09 -8.27
CA LEU A 6 6.85 -13.18 -6.80
C LEU A 6 6.92 -11.79 -6.15
N SER A 7 7.80 -10.92 -6.67
CA SER A 7 7.90 -9.54 -6.19
C SER A 7 6.65 -8.73 -6.50
N VAL A 8 6.00 -8.97 -7.65
CA VAL A 8 4.72 -8.34 -7.99
C VAL A 8 3.64 -8.70 -6.98
N VAL A 9 3.50 -9.98 -6.66
CA VAL A 9 2.54 -10.44 -5.64
C VAL A 9 2.87 -9.84 -4.27
N GLY A 10 4.15 -9.80 -3.88
CA GLY A 10 4.58 -9.18 -2.62
C GLY A 10 4.26 -7.69 -2.53
N GLN A 11 4.39 -6.95 -3.62
CA GLN A 11 4.00 -5.52 -3.67
C GLN A 11 2.49 -5.35 -3.51
N ILE A 12 1.69 -6.20 -4.14
CA ILE A 12 0.22 -6.18 -3.98
C ILE A 12 -0.16 -6.50 -2.53
N GLN A 13 0.42 -7.55 -1.97
CA GLN A 13 0.18 -7.95 -0.59
C GLN A 13 0.66 -6.93 0.45
N GLY A 14 1.69 -6.13 0.15
CA GLY A 14 2.18 -5.07 1.02
C GLY A 14 1.39 -3.76 0.88
N GLY A 15 1.04 -3.37 -0.34
CA GLY A 15 0.33 -2.12 -0.59
C GLY A 15 -1.14 -2.15 -0.19
N THR A 16 -1.81 -3.31 -0.24
CA THR A 16 -3.19 -3.44 0.24
C THR A 16 -3.37 -3.13 1.73
N PRO A 17 -2.64 -3.76 2.67
CA PRO A 17 -2.73 -3.38 4.08
C PRO A 17 -2.24 -1.95 4.30
N GLN A 18 -1.23 -1.46 3.57
CA GLN A 18 -0.84 -0.06 3.67
C GLN A 18 -2.00 0.90 3.32
N GLY A 19 -2.73 0.64 2.24
CA GLY A 19 -3.91 1.44 1.89
C GLY A 19 -5.04 1.30 2.92
N LEU A 20 -5.26 0.11 3.47
CA LEU A 20 -6.20 -0.11 4.57
C LEU A 20 -5.83 0.73 5.80
N GLY A 21 -4.54 0.75 6.17
CA GLY A 21 -4.01 1.55 7.26
C GLY A 21 -4.33 3.02 7.06
N ILE A 22 -3.96 3.58 5.91
CA ILE A 22 -4.26 4.98 5.54
C ILE A 22 -5.76 5.28 5.56
N ALA A 23 -6.61 4.34 5.13
CA ALA A 23 -8.04 4.56 5.03
C ALA A 23 -8.75 4.64 6.39
N VAL A 24 -8.38 3.77 7.35
CA VAL A 24 -9.17 3.57 8.57
C VAL A 24 -8.39 3.51 9.89
N MET A 25 -7.05 3.58 9.87
CA MET A 25 -6.22 3.44 11.08
C MET A 25 -5.22 4.59 11.29
N GLU A 26 -4.56 5.03 10.23
CA GLU A 26 -3.44 5.97 10.28
C GLU A 26 -3.94 7.42 10.28
N GLU A 27 -3.61 8.17 11.33
CA GLU A 27 -3.86 9.60 11.42
C GLU A 27 -2.70 10.28 12.14
N ILE A 28 -2.14 11.36 11.59
CA ILE A 28 -1.14 12.18 12.28
C ILE A 28 -1.86 13.31 13.01
N ILE A 29 -1.80 13.30 14.34
CA ILE A 29 -2.44 14.32 15.17
C ILE A 29 -1.40 15.38 15.55
N VAL A 30 -1.61 16.62 15.10
CA VAL A 30 -0.73 17.75 15.40
C VAL A 30 -1.37 18.67 16.44
N ASP A 31 -0.61 19.03 17.49
CA ASP A 31 -1.05 20.04 18.46
C ASP A 31 -1.03 21.44 17.81
N PRO A 32 -2.18 22.13 17.71
CA PRO A 32 -2.27 23.44 17.05
C PRO A 32 -1.53 24.56 17.81
N LYS A 33 -1.21 24.38 19.10
CA LYS A 33 -0.51 25.40 19.90
C LYS A 33 1.00 25.22 19.86
N THR A 34 1.47 23.97 19.88
CA THR A 34 2.90 23.67 19.95
C THR A 34 3.51 23.22 18.62
N ALA A 35 2.66 22.96 17.61
CA ALA A 35 3.03 22.39 16.30
C ALA A 35 3.74 21.03 16.39
N LYS A 36 3.60 20.31 17.51
CA LYS A 36 4.21 18.99 17.72
C LYS A 36 3.22 17.87 17.38
N VAL A 37 3.76 16.76 16.85
CA VAL A 37 3.00 15.52 16.68
C VAL A 37 2.69 14.91 18.05
N ARG A 38 1.43 14.56 18.27
CA ARG A 38 0.92 14.02 19.54
C ARG A 38 1.05 12.51 19.64
N ASN A 39 1.06 11.81 18.50
CA ASN A 39 1.14 10.36 18.38
C ASN A 39 2.37 9.90 17.56
N PRO A 40 3.62 10.27 17.94
CA PRO A 40 4.81 9.88 17.18
C PRO A 40 5.23 8.41 17.40
N SER A 41 4.47 7.64 18.18
CA SER A 41 4.78 6.25 18.53
C SER A 41 3.95 5.28 17.69
N PHE A 42 4.44 4.06 17.45
CA PHE A 42 3.65 3.00 16.79
C PHE A 42 2.53 2.42 17.66
N THR A 43 2.43 2.84 18.91
CA THR A 43 1.28 2.50 19.77
C THR A 43 0.10 3.42 19.47
N ASP A 44 0.39 4.69 19.17
CA ASP A 44 -0.62 5.74 18.99
C ASP A 44 -0.84 6.07 17.50
N TYR A 45 0.10 5.71 16.63
CA TYR A 45 -0.05 5.69 15.17
C TYR A 45 -0.26 4.25 14.73
N LEU A 46 -1.51 3.88 14.53
CA LEU A 46 -1.91 2.50 14.31
C LEU A 46 -1.57 2.06 12.89
N ILE A 47 -0.73 1.03 12.79
CA ILE A 47 -0.42 0.34 11.54
C ILE A 47 -1.15 -1.02 11.56
N PRO A 48 -1.73 -1.48 10.44
CA PRO A 48 -2.40 -2.77 10.37
C PRO A 48 -1.50 -3.92 10.80
N THR A 49 -2.06 -4.82 11.59
CA THR A 49 -1.41 -6.07 11.98
C THR A 49 -1.84 -7.22 11.07
N ILE A 50 -1.27 -8.40 11.30
CA ILE A 50 -1.68 -9.62 10.59
C ILE A 50 -3.15 -9.99 10.82
N LEU A 51 -3.75 -9.58 11.95
CA LEU A 51 -5.15 -9.84 12.25
C LEU A 51 -6.10 -8.86 11.56
N ASP A 52 -5.58 -7.69 11.16
CA ASP A 52 -6.36 -6.66 10.46
C ASP A 52 -6.30 -6.86 8.93
N THR A 53 -5.33 -7.62 8.44
CA THR A 53 -5.11 -7.84 7.01
C THR A 53 -5.96 -9.02 6.51
N PRO A 54 -6.95 -8.80 5.61
CA PRO A 54 -7.73 -9.88 5.04
C PRO A 54 -6.89 -10.74 4.08
N THR A 55 -7.42 -11.90 3.68
CA THR A 55 -6.80 -12.69 2.60
C THR A 55 -6.92 -11.94 1.27
N ILE A 56 -5.79 -11.73 0.59
CA ILE A 56 -5.70 -10.97 -0.67
C ILE A 56 -5.49 -11.95 -1.83
N PRO A 57 -6.55 -12.34 -2.56
CA PRO A 57 -6.40 -13.08 -3.82
C PRO A 57 -5.78 -12.15 -4.88
N VAL A 58 -4.74 -12.63 -5.57
CA VAL A 58 -3.99 -11.84 -6.55
C VAL A 58 -4.00 -12.52 -7.91
N ASP A 59 -4.66 -11.89 -8.87
CA ASP A 59 -4.61 -12.25 -10.29
C ASP A 59 -3.82 -11.19 -11.07
N VAL A 60 -2.72 -11.59 -11.70
CA VAL A 60 -1.84 -10.68 -12.45
C VAL A 60 -2.22 -10.72 -13.93
N LEU A 61 -2.79 -9.63 -14.45
CA LEU A 61 -3.04 -9.45 -15.87
C LEU A 61 -1.82 -8.84 -16.57
N GLU A 62 -1.26 -9.57 -17.53
CA GLU A 62 -0.05 -9.16 -18.24
C GLU A 62 -0.39 -8.48 -19.56
N LEU A 63 -0.79 -7.20 -19.49
CA LEU A 63 -1.05 -6.38 -20.67
C LEU A 63 0.18 -5.53 -20.98
N ALA A 64 0.91 -5.93 -22.02
CA ALA A 64 2.12 -5.23 -22.45
C ALA A 64 1.79 -3.84 -22.99
N ASP A 65 2.67 -2.89 -22.72
CA ASP A 65 2.59 -1.53 -23.28
C ASP A 65 3.48 -1.39 -24.51
N ASP A 66 2.89 -1.14 -25.68
CA ASP A 66 3.62 -1.05 -26.95
C ASP A 66 4.61 0.14 -27.00
N HIS A 67 4.46 1.11 -26.09
CA HIS A 67 5.33 2.29 -26.01
C HIS A 67 6.44 2.17 -24.96
N ALA A 68 6.44 1.11 -24.14
CA ALA A 68 7.43 0.90 -23.10
C ALA A 68 8.50 -0.13 -23.53
N PRO A 69 9.79 0.10 -23.24
CA PRO A 69 10.80 -0.94 -23.37
C PRO A 69 10.36 -2.19 -22.61
N TYR A 70 10.33 -3.34 -23.29
CA TYR A 70 9.89 -4.63 -22.76
C TYR A 70 8.41 -4.71 -22.33
N GLY A 71 7.57 -3.73 -22.70
CA GLY A 71 6.15 -3.71 -22.39
C GLY A 71 5.84 -3.63 -20.89
N LEU A 72 6.73 -3.02 -20.10
CA LEU A 72 6.66 -2.98 -18.64
C LEU A 72 5.79 -1.83 -18.13
N ARG A 73 5.12 -2.07 -16.99
CA ARG A 73 4.38 -1.06 -16.23
C ARG A 73 4.77 -1.12 -14.74
N GLY A 74 4.74 0.03 -14.06
CA GLY A 74 4.98 0.11 -12.62
C GLY A 74 3.83 -0.49 -11.82
N ILE A 75 4.14 -1.16 -10.71
CA ILE A 75 3.15 -1.87 -9.87
C ILE A 75 3.24 -1.50 -8.38
N GLY A 76 4.22 -0.71 -7.95
CA GLY A 76 4.48 -0.47 -6.52
C GLY A 76 3.41 0.39 -5.83
N GLU A 77 2.90 1.42 -6.51
CA GLU A 77 1.96 2.38 -5.88
C GLU A 77 0.49 2.02 -6.12
N ALA A 78 0.21 1.28 -7.19
CA ALA A 78 -1.16 0.93 -7.60
C ALA A 78 -1.99 0.21 -6.50
N PRO A 79 -1.43 -0.74 -5.72
CA PRO A 79 -2.19 -1.44 -4.69
C PRO A 79 -2.60 -0.51 -3.54
N THR A 80 -1.69 0.37 -3.10
CA THR A 80 -1.93 1.35 -2.04
C THR A 80 -2.94 2.41 -2.50
N LEU A 81 -2.86 2.87 -3.74
CA LEU A 81 -3.80 3.85 -4.30
C LEU A 81 -5.24 3.32 -4.40
N SER A 82 -5.43 2.08 -4.86
CA SER A 82 -6.78 1.54 -5.07
C SER A 82 -7.49 1.12 -3.79
N SER A 83 -6.74 0.83 -2.72
CA SER A 83 -7.29 0.30 -1.46
C SER A 83 -7.89 1.39 -0.54
N THR A 84 -7.72 2.67 -0.90
CA THR A 84 -8.02 3.83 -0.06
C THR A 84 -9.17 4.71 -0.63
N PRO A 85 -10.29 4.15 -1.16
CA PRO A 85 -11.26 4.92 -1.94
C PRO A 85 -11.93 6.07 -1.19
#